data_AF-A0A960AMR1-F1
#
_entry.id   AF-A0A960AMR1-F1
#
_cell.length_a   1.000
_cell.length_b   1.000
_cell.length_c   1.000
_cell.angle_alpha   90.00
_cell.angle_beta   90.00
_cell.angle_gamma   90.00
#
_symmetry.space_group_name_H-M   'P 1'
#
loop_
_entity.id
_entity.type
_entity.pdbx_description
1 polymer ?
#
loop_
_entity_poly.entity_id
_entity_poly.type
_entity_poly.pdbx_seq_one_letter_code
_entity_poly.pdbx_strand_id
1 'polypeptide(L)'
;QVIVVSAPYRTSTRAQMRRFEWSPTGWEQVGRAKRAWLGANGQTPARQRLQNTGTTPAGVFSLPRAFGRGPGGSVRLPYHRITGSSYWPYDPRDPRTYNVLQSRRGSKARWRDDGEWSERLAAYGRAYRLAVVIGYNLPGAVYRDPGSGEWRARVPADTRKGGGIFLHVQRGRPTAGCVAVGLRQMRATVRWLDPAANPRIVIGTEASTGDWRRKVA
;
A
#
# COMPACT_ATOMS: atom_id res chain seq x y z
N GLN A 1 -9.89 -10.74 8.19
CA GLN A 1 -8.75 -11.26 7.37
C GLN A 1 -7.47 -10.50 7.66
N VAL A 2 -6.31 -11.16 7.72
CA VAL A 2 -5.02 -10.52 8.06
C VAL A 2 -3.88 -11.03 7.19
N ILE A 3 -3.08 -10.12 6.67
CA ILE A 3 -1.79 -10.41 6.04
C ILE A 3 -0.70 -10.15 7.08
N VAL A 4 0.23 -11.09 7.26
CA VAL A 4 1.41 -10.88 8.12
C VAL A 4 2.67 -10.91 7.26
N VAL A 5 3.44 -9.83 7.30
CA VAL A 5 4.72 -9.67 6.63
C VAL A 5 5.82 -9.60 7.68
N SER A 6 6.58 -10.69 7.82
CA SER A 6 7.61 -10.86 8.85
C SER A 6 8.98 -10.95 8.20
N ALA A 7 9.93 -10.12 8.63
CA ALA A 7 11.34 -10.22 8.24
C ALA A 7 12.22 -10.66 9.43
N PRO A 8 13.38 -11.29 9.19
CA PRO A 8 14.29 -11.66 10.28
C PRO A 8 14.76 -10.44 11.08
N TYR A 9 15.20 -9.39 10.39
CA TYR A 9 15.76 -8.18 11.00
C TYR A 9 15.13 -6.90 10.44
N ARG A 10 15.30 -5.78 11.15
CA ARG A 10 14.82 -4.46 10.69
C ARG A 10 15.46 -4.04 9.37
N THR A 11 16.72 -4.37 9.14
CA THR A 11 17.48 -4.04 7.92
C THR A 11 17.20 -5.00 6.75
N SER A 12 16.42 -6.06 6.97
CA SER A 12 16.15 -7.05 5.93
C SER A 12 15.30 -6.47 4.80
N THR A 13 15.76 -6.63 3.57
CA THR A 13 15.01 -6.26 2.36
C THR A 13 14.08 -7.38 1.87
N ARG A 14 14.13 -8.54 2.52
CA ARG A 14 13.30 -9.72 2.24
C ARG A 14 12.50 -10.12 3.48
N ALA A 15 11.28 -10.58 3.25
CA ALA A 15 10.35 -11.02 4.27
C ALA A 15 9.55 -12.25 3.81
N GLN A 16 8.82 -12.85 4.75
CA GLN A 16 7.76 -13.81 4.45
C GLN A 16 6.38 -13.14 4.62
N MET A 17 5.54 -13.31 3.61
CA MET A 17 4.13 -12.95 3.64
C MET A 17 3.28 -14.19 3.89
N ARG A 18 2.42 -14.12 4.90
CA ARG A 18 1.39 -15.11 5.24
C ARG A 18 0.02 -14.44 5.22
N ARG A 19 -1.03 -15.22 5.00
CA ARG A 19 -2.43 -14.77 5.01
C ARG A 19 -3.20 -15.60 6.03
N PHE A 20 -4.05 -14.95 6.81
CA PHE A 20 -4.84 -15.55 7.85
C PHE A 20 -6.29 -15.10 7.77
N GLU A 21 -7.20 -16.03 8.00
CA GLU A 21 -8.64 -15.81 8.01
C GLU A 21 -9.20 -16.23 9.36
N TRP A 22 -10.22 -15.52 9.82
CA TRP A 22 -10.90 -15.86 11.07
C TRP A 22 -11.99 -16.88 10.74
N SER A 23 -11.96 -18.01 11.42
CA SER A 23 -12.99 -19.06 11.41
C SER A 23 -13.61 -19.19 12.80
N PRO A 24 -14.68 -19.98 12.99
CA PRO A 24 -15.25 -20.25 14.31
C PRO A 24 -14.26 -20.85 15.32
N THR A 25 -13.18 -21.50 14.86
CA THR A 25 -12.13 -22.10 15.69
C THR A 25 -10.91 -21.18 15.87
N GLY A 26 -10.93 -19.99 15.26
CA GLY A 26 -9.91 -18.96 15.43
C GLY A 26 -9.18 -18.59 14.12
N TRP A 27 -7.94 -18.11 14.24
CA TRP A 27 -7.15 -17.66 13.10
C TRP A 27 -6.45 -18.82 12.37
N GLU A 28 -6.87 -19.08 11.13
CA GLU A 28 -6.31 -20.12 10.27
C GLU A 28 -5.46 -19.53 9.14
N GLN A 29 -4.38 -20.22 8.76
CA GLN A 29 -3.53 -19.77 7.66
C GLN A 29 -4.10 -20.18 6.29
N VAL A 30 -4.25 -19.21 5.39
CA VAL A 30 -4.78 -19.43 4.03
C VAL A 30 -3.64 -19.56 3.01
N GLY A 31 -3.32 -20.82 2.69
CA GLY A 31 -2.27 -21.19 1.75
C GLY A 31 -0.86 -21.13 2.37
N ARG A 32 0.17 -21.19 1.52
CA ARG A 32 1.58 -21.23 1.95
C ARG A 32 2.19 -19.83 2.09
N ALA A 33 3.14 -19.69 3.01
CA ALA A 33 3.98 -18.50 3.10
C ALA A 33 4.73 -18.24 1.77
N LYS A 34 4.89 -16.97 1.39
CA LYS A 34 5.61 -16.56 0.18
C LYS A 34 6.63 -15.48 0.48
N ARG A 35 7.72 -15.47 -0.29
CA ARG A 35 8.73 -14.40 -0.22
C ARG A 35 8.12 -13.06 -0.62
N ALA A 36 8.50 -12.02 0.10
CA ALA A 36 8.18 -10.63 -0.18
C ALA A 36 9.46 -9.79 -0.17
N TRP A 37 9.49 -8.75 -1.00
CA TRP A 37 10.47 -7.68 -0.92
C TRP A 37 9.92 -6.53 -0.09
N LEU A 38 10.83 -5.86 0.61
CA LEU A 38 10.61 -4.66 1.41
C LEU A 38 11.41 -3.50 0.84
N GLY A 39 11.37 -2.37 1.52
CA GLY A 39 12.20 -1.20 1.24
C GLY A 39 13.68 -1.54 1.18
N ALA A 40 14.42 -0.83 0.32
CA ALA A 40 15.87 -0.97 0.17
C ALA A 40 16.63 -0.78 1.49
N ASN A 41 16.08 0.02 2.42
CA ASN A 41 16.64 0.27 3.75
C ASN A 41 15.89 -0.52 4.85
N GLY A 42 15.19 -1.59 4.48
CA GLY A 42 14.47 -2.46 5.40
C GLY A 42 13.16 -1.83 5.90
N GLN A 43 12.93 -1.88 7.21
CA GLN A 43 11.70 -1.45 7.87
C GLN A 43 11.98 -0.54 9.06
N THR A 44 11.06 0.40 9.30
CA THR A 44 11.08 1.28 10.48
C THR A 44 9.68 1.42 11.06
N PRO A 45 9.51 1.61 12.39
CA PRO A 45 8.19 1.85 12.97
C PRO A 45 7.45 2.98 12.25
N ALA A 46 6.18 2.77 11.91
CA ALA A 46 5.38 3.74 11.14
C ALA A 46 5.40 5.16 11.71
N ARG A 47 5.44 5.29 13.04
CA ARG A 47 5.51 6.58 13.74
C ARG A 47 6.83 7.34 13.51
N GLN A 48 7.92 6.63 13.18
CA GLN A 48 9.27 7.16 12.97
C GLN A 48 9.65 7.22 11.50
N ARG A 49 8.87 6.61 10.60
CA ARG A 49 9.16 6.62 9.18
C ARG A 49 9.05 8.03 8.60
N LEU A 50 10.04 8.39 7.78
CA LEU A 50 10.07 9.63 7.02
C LEU A 50 10.05 9.36 5.51
N GLN A 51 9.57 10.34 4.75
CA GLN A 51 9.59 10.34 3.29
C GLN A 51 11.02 10.12 2.76
N ASN A 52 11.12 9.45 1.60
CA ASN A 52 12.38 9.21 0.88
C ASN A 52 13.45 8.40 1.67
N THR A 53 13.08 7.79 2.80
CA THR A 53 14.02 6.93 3.56
C THR A 53 14.21 5.54 2.96
N GLY A 54 13.45 5.14 1.93
CA GLY A 54 13.55 3.80 1.35
C GLY A 54 13.13 2.66 2.30
N THR A 55 12.45 2.98 3.40
CA THR A 55 12.01 2.01 4.42
C THR A 55 10.53 1.64 4.25
N THR A 56 10.18 0.39 4.56
CA THR A 56 8.79 -0.06 4.71
C THR A 56 8.27 0.30 6.11
N PRO A 57 7.05 0.87 6.25
CA PRO A 57 6.48 1.13 7.57
C PRO A 57 6.11 -0.18 8.28
N ALA A 58 6.62 -0.37 9.50
CA ALA A 58 6.24 -1.45 10.39
C ALA A 58 5.08 -1.02 11.30
N GLY A 59 4.06 -1.87 11.43
CA GLY A 59 2.82 -1.58 12.14
C GLY A 59 1.65 -2.42 11.64
N VAL A 60 0.43 -2.03 12.04
CA VAL A 60 -0.83 -2.61 11.55
C VAL A 60 -1.54 -1.57 10.70
N PHE A 61 -1.96 -1.95 9.49
CA PHE A 61 -2.62 -1.04 8.54
C PHE A 61 -3.87 -1.68 7.95
N SER A 62 -4.83 -0.83 7.57
CA SER A 62 -5.96 -1.25 6.74
C SER A 62 -5.54 -1.50 5.29
N LEU A 63 -6.40 -2.20 4.55
CA LEU A 63 -6.25 -2.46 3.11
C LEU A 63 -7.48 -1.91 2.35
N PRO A 64 -7.65 -0.58 2.24
CA PRO A 64 -8.93 0.03 1.90
C PRO A 64 -9.35 -0.10 0.43
N ARG A 65 -8.40 -0.34 -0.49
CA ARG A 65 -8.64 -0.32 -1.93
C ARG A 65 -7.58 -1.09 -2.68
N ALA A 66 -7.97 -1.70 -3.79
CA ALA A 66 -7.06 -2.25 -4.79
C ALA A 66 -7.04 -1.38 -6.05
N PHE A 67 -5.97 -1.51 -6.85
CA PHE A 67 -5.87 -0.88 -8.16
C PHE A 67 -5.03 -1.71 -9.13
N GLY A 68 -5.11 -1.41 -10.42
CA GLY A 68 -4.24 -2.00 -11.43
C GLY A 68 -4.69 -1.72 -12.86
N ARG A 69 -3.94 -2.24 -13.84
CA ARG A 69 -4.19 -2.01 -15.28
C ARG A 69 -5.42 -2.75 -15.84
N GLY A 70 -5.85 -3.83 -15.18
CA GLY A 70 -6.94 -4.69 -15.64
C GLY A 70 -8.33 -4.25 -15.16
N PRO A 71 -9.40 -4.96 -15.56
CA PRO A 71 -10.78 -4.62 -15.19
C PRO A 71 -11.15 -4.95 -13.72
N GLY A 72 -10.28 -5.63 -12.95
CA GLY A 72 -10.51 -5.86 -11.52
C GLY A 72 -11.65 -6.82 -11.17
N GLY A 73 -12.33 -7.46 -12.12
CA GLY A 73 -13.56 -8.23 -11.89
C GLY A 73 -13.51 -9.39 -10.88
N SER A 74 -12.32 -9.83 -10.46
CA SER A 74 -12.16 -10.82 -9.38
C SER A 74 -11.76 -10.21 -8.03
N VAL A 75 -11.76 -8.89 -7.90
CA VAL A 75 -11.33 -8.16 -6.70
C VAL A 75 -12.57 -7.65 -5.97
N ARG A 76 -12.73 -8.05 -4.71
CA ARG A 76 -13.88 -7.63 -3.87
C ARG A 76 -13.65 -6.28 -3.20
N LEU A 77 -12.40 -5.94 -2.90
CA LEU A 77 -12.06 -4.60 -2.43
C LEU A 77 -12.51 -3.55 -3.46
N PRO A 78 -12.87 -2.33 -3.02
CA PRO A 78 -13.02 -1.20 -3.93
C PRO A 78 -11.84 -1.16 -4.91
N TYR A 79 -12.11 -1.08 -6.20
CA TYR A 79 -11.10 -1.22 -7.24
C TYR A 79 -11.00 0.04 -8.10
N HIS A 80 -9.79 0.55 -8.29
CA HIS A 80 -9.50 1.60 -9.27
C HIS A 80 -8.71 1.03 -10.45
N ARG A 81 -9.33 1.05 -11.64
CA ARG A 81 -8.62 0.74 -12.88
C ARG A 81 -7.72 1.92 -13.24
N ILE A 82 -6.42 1.69 -13.29
CA ILE A 82 -5.47 2.73 -13.67
C ILE A 82 -5.52 2.98 -15.17
N THR A 83 -5.45 4.26 -15.54
CA THR A 83 -5.30 4.73 -16.92
C THR A 83 -3.95 5.43 -17.07
N GLY A 84 -3.62 5.87 -18.29
CA GLY A 84 -2.43 6.68 -18.54
C GLY A 84 -2.39 8.01 -17.77
N SER A 85 -3.51 8.42 -17.16
CA SER A 85 -3.66 9.64 -16.38
C SER A 85 -3.78 9.40 -14.88
N SER A 86 -3.68 8.15 -14.40
CA SER A 86 -3.74 7.87 -12.96
C SER A 86 -2.42 8.24 -12.28
N TYR A 87 -2.49 9.08 -11.24
CA TYR A 87 -1.34 9.54 -10.47
C TYR A 87 -1.53 9.29 -8.98
N TRP A 88 -0.41 9.09 -8.28
CA TRP A 88 -0.35 9.12 -6.83
C TRP A 88 0.65 10.18 -6.37
N PRO A 89 0.21 11.43 -6.13
CA PRO A 89 1.06 12.46 -5.58
C PRO A 89 1.40 12.23 -4.11
N TYR A 90 2.62 12.61 -3.73
CA TYR A 90 3.11 12.70 -2.35
C TYR A 90 4.09 13.87 -2.25
N ASP A 91 3.74 14.99 -2.89
CA ASP A 91 4.51 16.23 -2.88
C ASP A 91 4.13 17.08 -1.66
N PRO A 92 5.05 17.36 -0.73
CA PRO A 92 4.78 18.24 0.41
C PRO A 92 4.35 19.65 0.03
N ARG A 93 4.63 20.11 -1.20
CA ARG A 93 4.17 21.42 -1.72
C ARG A 93 2.66 21.52 -1.89
N ASP A 94 1.97 20.39 -2.01
CA ASP A 94 0.51 20.34 -2.07
C ASP A 94 -0.06 19.32 -1.08
N PRO A 95 -0.09 19.66 0.23
CA PRO A 95 -0.57 18.76 1.26
C PRO A 95 -2.01 18.27 1.06
N ARG A 96 -2.84 19.03 0.31
CA ARG A 96 -4.24 18.65 0.08
C ARG A 96 -4.38 17.50 -0.91
N THR A 97 -3.44 17.29 -1.81
CA THR A 97 -3.45 16.15 -2.75
C THR A 97 -2.50 15.04 -2.31
N TYR A 98 -1.62 15.32 -1.35
CA TYR A 98 -0.66 14.36 -0.80
C TYR A 98 -1.29 13.04 -0.36
N ASN A 99 -0.79 11.94 -0.91
CA ASN A 99 -1.24 10.58 -0.66
C ASN A 99 -2.73 10.34 -1.01
N VAL A 100 -3.25 11.12 -1.97
CA VAL A 100 -4.60 10.98 -2.54
C VAL A 100 -4.49 10.55 -4.00
N LEU A 101 -5.07 9.39 -4.34
CA LEU A 101 -5.16 8.91 -5.73
C LEU A 101 -5.88 9.92 -6.65
N GLN A 102 -5.20 10.33 -7.71
CA GLN A 102 -5.75 11.16 -8.78
C GLN A 102 -6.06 10.32 -10.01
N SER A 103 -7.27 10.45 -10.57
CA SER A 103 -7.61 9.80 -11.86
C SER A 103 -7.06 10.54 -13.08
N ARG A 104 -6.71 11.82 -12.89
CA ARG A 104 -6.08 12.70 -13.87
C ARG A 104 -5.33 13.81 -13.15
N ARG A 105 -4.31 14.38 -13.79
CA ARG A 105 -3.67 15.62 -13.35
C ARG A 105 -4.46 16.82 -13.89
N GLY A 106 -4.91 17.71 -13.02
CA GLY A 106 -5.55 18.96 -13.44
C GLY A 106 -4.53 19.94 -14.01
N SER A 107 -4.93 20.84 -14.91
CA SER A 107 -4.05 21.92 -15.40
C SER A 107 -3.60 22.88 -14.29
N LYS A 108 -4.37 22.97 -13.20
CA LYS A 108 -4.08 23.77 -12.01
C LYS A 108 -3.36 23.00 -10.88
N ALA A 109 -2.94 21.76 -11.14
CA ALA A 109 -2.27 20.93 -10.14
C ALA A 109 -0.96 21.57 -9.66
N ARG A 110 -0.80 21.67 -8.33
CA ARG A 110 0.39 22.27 -7.70
C ARG A 110 1.49 21.28 -7.38
N TRP A 111 1.13 20.01 -7.18
CA TRP A 111 2.09 18.92 -7.02
C TRP A 111 2.86 18.65 -8.33
N ARG A 112 4.14 18.28 -8.20
CA ARG A 112 5.05 18.03 -9.32
C ARG A 112 4.84 16.66 -9.97
N ASP A 113 4.91 16.62 -11.30
CA ASP A 113 4.89 15.41 -12.14
C ASP A 113 6.28 15.16 -12.74
N ASP A 114 7.27 14.96 -11.87
CA ASP A 114 8.68 14.71 -12.21
C ASP A 114 9.11 13.25 -11.91
N GLY A 115 8.19 12.42 -11.42
CA GLY A 115 8.47 11.06 -10.97
C GLY A 115 9.13 10.96 -9.59
N GLU A 116 9.61 12.07 -9.02
CA GLU A 116 10.19 12.11 -7.67
C GLU A 116 9.13 12.39 -6.61
N TRP A 117 8.14 13.23 -6.91
CA TRP A 117 7.11 13.67 -5.95
C TRP A 117 5.70 13.17 -6.27
N SER A 118 5.56 12.43 -7.36
CA SER A 118 4.35 11.70 -7.71
C SER A 118 4.67 10.47 -8.55
N GLU A 119 3.83 9.44 -8.42
CA GLU A 119 3.91 8.28 -9.31
C GLU A 119 2.84 8.37 -10.38
N ARG A 120 3.26 8.43 -11.64
CA ARG A 120 2.37 8.07 -12.75
C ARG A 120 2.16 6.57 -12.74
N LEU A 121 1.04 6.11 -12.17
CA LEU A 121 0.83 4.67 -11.86
C LEU A 121 0.94 3.77 -13.09
N ALA A 122 0.52 4.26 -14.26
CA ALA A 122 0.68 3.53 -15.50
C ALA A 122 2.15 3.30 -15.89
N ALA A 123 3.13 4.10 -15.45
CA ALA A 123 4.54 3.91 -15.80
C ALA A 123 5.19 2.68 -15.12
N TYR A 124 4.59 2.14 -14.07
CA TYR A 124 5.19 1.08 -13.23
C TYR A 124 5.03 -0.34 -13.78
N GLY A 125 4.46 -0.48 -14.99
CA GLY A 125 4.45 -1.73 -15.75
C GLY A 125 3.91 -2.92 -14.95
N ARG A 126 4.75 -3.96 -14.82
CA ARG A 126 4.43 -5.19 -14.10
C ARG A 126 4.09 -4.96 -12.63
N ALA A 127 4.72 -3.98 -11.97
CA ALA A 127 4.53 -3.77 -10.53
C ALA A 127 3.08 -3.42 -10.20
N TYR A 128 2.48 -2.50 -10.96
CA TYR A 128 1.08 -2.06 -10.81
C TYR A 128 0.14 -2.74 -11.79
N ARG A 129 0.51 -3.93 -12.27
CA ARG A 129 -0.47 -4.83 -12.91
C ARG A 129 -1.62 -5.12 -11.94
N LEU A 130 -1.31 -5.23 -10.65
CA LEU A 130 -2.25 -5.43 -9.56
C LEU A 130 -1.59 -4.99 -8.24
N ALA A 131 -2.27 -4.15 -7.47
CA ALA A 131 -1.77 -3.64 -6.20
C ALA A 131 -2.93 -3.41 -5.21
N VAL A 132 -2.59 -3.33 -3.92
CA VAL A 132 -3.49 -2.98 -2.83
C VAL A 132 -2.86 -1.83 -2.05
N VAL A 133 -3.65 -0.81 -1.75
CA VAL A 133 -3.25 0.31 -0.91
C VAL A 133 -3.03 -0.20 0.51
N ILE A 134 -1.85 0.06 1.07
CA ILE A 134 -1.59 -0.12 2.50
C ILE A 134 -1.95 1.21 3.16
N GLY A 135 -2.83 1.16 4.17
CA GLY A 135 -3.39 2.33 4.87
C GLY A 135 -2.38 3.09 5.75
N TYR A 136 -1.17 3.31 5.26
CA TYR A 136 -0.14 4.09 5.91
C TYR A 136 -0.26 5.57 5.51
N ASN A 137 -0.36 6.45 6.52
CA ASN A 137 -0.37 7.90 6.36
C ASN A 137 -1.44 8.41 5.37
N LEU A 138 -2.60 7.73 5.28
CA LEU A 138 -3.67 8.16 4.39
C LEU A 138 -4.38 9.41 4.96
N PRO A 139 -4.74 10.37 4.11
CA PRO A 139 -5.49 11.55 4.52
C PRO A 139 -6.97 11.24 4.78
N GLY A 140 -7.65 12.14 5.48
CA GLY A 140 -9.07 12.03 5.83
C GLY A 140 -9.97 12.99 5.03
N ALA A 141 -11.26 12.63 4.95
CA ALA A 141 -12.31 13.42 4.31
C ALA A 141 -11.92 13.90 2.90
N VAL A 142 -11.60 12.94 2.03
CA VAL A 142 -11.26 13.18 0.62
C VAL A 142 -12.51 13.54 -0.18
N TYR A 143 -12.46 14.63 -0.95
CA TYR A 143 -13.53 15.14 -1.80
C TYR A 143 -12.99 15.55 -3.16
N ARG A 144 -13.87 15.66 -4.16
CA ARG A 144 -13.51 16.20 -5.48
C ARG A 144 -13.68 17.71 -5.46
N ASP A 145 -12.60 18.43 -5.66
CA ASP A 145 -12.61 19.89 -5.72
C ASP A 145 -13.21 20.35 -7.05
N PRO A 146 -14.29 21.16 -7.06
CA PRO A 146 -14.93 21.57 -8.30
C PRO A 146 -14.07 22.56 -9.11
N GLY A 147 -13.21 23.35 -8.46
CA GLY A 147 -12.42 24.40 -9.10
C GLY A 147 -11.16 23.89 -9.79
N SER A 148 -10.47 22.91 -9.19
CA SER A 148 -9.29 22.26 -9.78
C SER A 148 -9.62 20.93 -10.48
N GLY A 149 -10.73 20.29 -10.10
CA GLY A 149 -11.10 18.96 -10.58
C GLY A 149 -10.27 17.82 -10.00
N GLU A 150 -9.44 18.10 -8.99
CA GLU A 150 -8.59 17.13 -8.29
C GLU A 150 -9.30 16.55 -7.07
N TRP A 151 -8.89 15.35 -6.66
CA TRP A 151 -9.25 14.81 -5.36
C TRP A 151 -8.37 15.45 -4.28
N ARG A 152 -9.00 16.05 -3.27
CA ARG A 152 -8.32 16.78 -2.20
C ARG A 152 -8.80 16.29 -0.85
N ALA A 153 -7.95 16.36 0.16
CA ALA A 153 -8.27 16.05 1.54
C ALA A 153 -8.63 17.31 2.33
N ARG A 154 -9.64 17.21 3.21
CA ARG A 154 -9.87 18.23 4.25
C ARG A 154 -8.93 18.04 5.44
N VAL A 155 -8.57 16.80 5.74
CA VAL A 155 -7.58 16.43 6.76
C VAL A 155 -6.34 15.87 6.04
N PRO A 156 -5.33 16.70 5.75
CA PRO A 156 -4.11 16.26 5.07
C PRO A 156 -3.37 15.17 5.84
N ALA A 157 -2.64 14.34 5.10
CA ALA A 157 -1.65 13.45 5.68
C ALA A 157 -0.42 14.23 6.18
N ASP A 158 0.40 13.60 7.03
CA ASP A 158 1.67 14.20 7.46
C ASP A 158 2.69 14.08 6.33
N THR A 159 3.02 15.20 5.68
CA THR A 159 3.89 15.23 4.50
C THR A 159 5.32 14.83 4.79
N ARG A 160 5.74 14.79 6.06
CA ARG A 160 7.09 14.34 6.46
C ARG A 160 7.23 12.82 6.41
N LYS A 161 6.12 12.08 6.50
CA LYS A 161 6.10 10.62 6.70
C LYS A 161 6.20 9.78 5.43
N GLY A 162 5.98 10.39 4.26
CA GLY A 162 5.91 9.66 3.00
C GLY A 162 4.51 9.12 2.73
N GLY A 163 4.21 8.88 1.46
CA GLY A 163 2.97 8.24 0.99
C GLY A 163 3.26 7.07 0.06
N GLY A 164 2.24 6.63 -0.70
CA GLY A 164 2.42 5.69 -1.81
C GLY A 164 2.91 4.31 -1.39
N ILE A 165 2.38 3.76 -0.29
CA ILE A 165 2.75 2.43 0.20
C ILE A 165 1.73 1.41 -0.22
N PHE A 166 2.19 0.43 -0.99
CA PHE A 166 1.35 -0.57 -1.63
C PHE A 166 1.88 -1.97 -1.37
N LEU A 167 0.96 -2.93 -1.37
CA LEU A 167 1.26 -4.34 -1.63
C LEU A 167 1.12 -4.57 -3.14
N HIS A 168 2.19 -4.91 -3.84
CA HIS A 168 2.16 -5.00 -5.30
C HIS A 168 2.99 -6.16 -5.87
N VAL A 169 3.01 -6.30 -7.21
CA VAL A 169 3.79 -7.35 -7.87
C VAL A 169 5.27 -7.01 -7.84
N GLN A 170 6.12 -7.93 -7.41
CA GLN A 170 7.57 -7.72 -7.32
C GLN A 170 8.24 -7.51 -8.68
N ARG A 171 9.44 -6.90 -8.64
CA ARG A 171 10.36 -6.76 -9.79
C ARG A 171 11.71 -7.45 -9.56
N GLY A 172 11.80 -8.35 -8.59
CA GLY A 172 13.03 -9.08 -8.28
C GLY A 172 14.07 -8.28 -7.48
N ARG A 173 13.71 -7.10 -6.96
CA ARG A 173 14.59 -6.21 -6.21
C ARG A 173 13.82 -5.50 -5.07
N PRO A 174 14.52 -4.94 -4.07
CA PRO A 174 13.91 -4.12 -3.01
C PRO A 174 13.10 -2.95 -3.58
N THR A 175 12.14 -2.47 -2.78
CA THR A 175 11.24 -1.36 -3.14
C THR A 175 11.73 -0.03 -2.53
N ALA A 176 11.02 1.07 -2.75
CA ALA A 176 11.22 2.33 -2.02
C ALA A 176 10.48 2.37 -0.66
N GLY A 177 9.78 1.28 -0.29
CA GLY A 177 9.00 1.19 0.95
C GLY A 177 7.75 0.30 0.84
N CYS A 178 7.30 -0.02 -0.37
CA CYS A 178 6.23 -0.98 -0.61
C CYS A 178 6.57 -2.42 -0.17
N VAL A 179 5.55 -3.26 -0.03
CA VAL A 179 5.69 -4.71 0.06
C VAL A 179 5.46 -5.30 -1.33
N ALA A 180 6.38 -6.13 -1.84
CA ALA A 180 6.22 -6.69 -3.18
C ALA A 180 6.33 -8.21 -3.23
N VAL A 181 5.35 -8.87 -3.86
CA VAL A 181 5.24 -10.34 -3.93
C VAL A 181 5.09 -10.86 -5.35
N GLY A 182 5.27 -12.17 -5.55
CA GLY A 182 5.10 -12.79 -6.88
C GLY A 182 3.70 -12.59 -7.45
N LEU A 183 3.56 -12.49 -8.77
CA LEU A 183 2.27 -12.25 -9.45
C LEU A 183 1.19 -13.29 -9.07
N ARG A 184 1.55 -14.57 -8.98
CA ARG A 184 0.63 -15.64 -8.55
C ARG A 184 0.11 -15.37 -7.14
N GLN A 185 0.99 -14.99 -6.23
CA GLN A 185 0.60 -14.62 -4.86
C GLN A 185 -0.28 -13.38 -4.85
N MET A 186 0.09 -12.33 -5.60
CA MET A 186 -0.71 -11.10 -5.65
C MET A 186 -2.14 -11.37 -6.15
N ARG A 187 -2.29 -12.18 -7.21
CA ARG A 187 -3.60 -12.59 -7.73
C ARG A 187 -4.41 -13.39 -6.70
N ALA A 188 -3.75 -14.31 -5.98
CA ALA A 188 -4.41 -15.06 -4.91
C ALA A 188 -4.84 -14.14 -3.76
N THR A 189 -4.00 -13.17 -3.39
CA THR A 189 -4.29 -12.21 -2.33
C THR A 189 -5.50 -11.33 -2.65
N VAL A 190 -5.56 -10.69 -3.82
CA VAL A 190 -6.68 -9.76 -4.11
C VAL A 190 -8.03 -10.44 -4.29
N ARG A 191 -8.03 -11.72 -4.69
CA ARG A 191 -9.27 -12.52 -4.80
C ARG A 191 -9.78 -12.95 -3.44
N TRP A 192 -8.86 -13.14 -2.51
CA TRP A 192 -9.15 -13.54 -1.14
C TRP A 192 -9.60 -12.36 -0.28
N LEU A 193 -9.00 -11.18 -0.47
CA LEU A 193 -9.34 -9.98 0.29
C LEU A 193 -10.81 -9.59 0.12
N ASP A 194 -11.54 -9.62 1.23
CA ASP A 194 -12.95 -9.27 1.33
C ASP A 194 -13.10 -8.00 2.19
N PRO A 195 -13.69 -6.91 1.66
CA PRO A 195 -13.88 -5.69 2.45
C PRO A 195 -14.74 -5.90 3.70
N ALA A 196 -15.71 -6.83 3.69
CA ALA A 196 -16.56 -7.12 4.84
C ALA A 196 -15.78 -7.77 5.99
N ALA A 197 -14.65 -8.43 5.69
CA ALA A 197 -13.77 -9.05 6.68
C ALA A 197 -12.74 -8.07 7.29
N ASN A 198 -12.93 -6.76 7.09
CA ASN A 198 -12.09 -5.67 7.60
C ASN A 198 -10.58 -5.94 7.48
N PRO A 199 -10.07 -6.19 6.27
CA PRO A 199 -8.75 -6.77 6.11
C PRO A 199 -7.65 -5.84 6.63
N ARG A 200 -6.67 -6.45 7.31
CA ARG A 200 -5.48 -5.77 7.86
C ARG A 200 -4.20 -6.36 7.30
N ILE A 201 -3.13 -5.57 7.31
CA ILE A 201 -1.76 -6.03 7.10
C ILE A 201 -0.90 -5.65 8.31
N VAL A 202 -0.19 -6.63 8.85
CA VAL A 202 0.79 -6.47 9.93
C VAL A 202 2.17 -6.63 9.34
N ILE A 203 3.02 -5.61 9.52
CA ILE A 203 4.37 -5.57 8.95
C ILE A 203 5.37 -5.37 10.08
N GLY A 204 6.42 -6.19 10.12
CA GLY A 204 7.48 -6.05 11.11
C GLY A 204 8.57 -7.11 11.00
N THR A 205 9.37 -7.19 12.05
CA THR A 205 10.27 -8.33 12.29
C THR A 205 9.49 -9.54 12.79
N GLU A 206 10.09 -10.73 12.77
CA GLU A 206 9.51 -11.94 13.38
C GLU A 206 9.14 -11.70 14.85
N ALA A 207 10.03 -11.08 15.63
CA ALA A 207 9.76 -10.70 17.02
C ALA A 207 8.55 -9.77 17.16
N SER A 208 8.48 -8.69 16.35
CA SER A 208 7.39 -7.71 16.46
C SER A 208 6.08 -8.14 15.80
N THR A 209 6.07 -9.24 15.06
CA THR A 209 4.87 -9.82 14.46
C THR A 209 4.40 -11.09 15.15
N GLY A 210 5.14 -11.63 16.13
CA GLY A 210 4.80 -12.89 16.81
C GLY A 210 3.43 -12.88 17.50
N ASP A 211 3.01 -11.73 18.01
CA ASP A 211 1.75 -11.50 18.73
C ASP A 211 0.68 -10.81 17.88
N TRP A 212 0.79 -10.84 16.55
CA TRP A 212 -0.08 -10.10 15.62
C TRP A 212 -1.57 -10.27 15.89
N ARG A 213 -2.00 -11.44 16.40
CA ARG A 213 -3.40 -11.73 16.74
C ARG A 213 -3.98 -10.76 17.78
N ARG A 214 -3.18 -10.35 18.77
CA ARG A 214 -3.59 -9.36 19.78
C ARG A 214 -3.69 -7.95 19.20
N LYS A 215 -3.01 -7.68 18.09
CA LYS A 215 -2.96 -6.35 17.45
C LYS A 215 -4.09 -6.11 16.44
N VAL A 216 -4.88 -7.15 16.16
CA VAL A 216 -5.93 -7.15 15.13
C VAL A 216 -7.26 -7.73 15.63
N ALA A 217 -7.30 -8.21 16.87
CA ALA A 217 -8.55 -8.46 17.60
C ALA A 217 -9.24 -7.12 17.85
#